data_AF-A0A3M2ZQ93-F1
#
_entry.id   AF-A0A3M2ZQ93-F1
#
_cell.length_a   1.000
_cell.length_b   1.000
_cell.length_c   1.000
_cell.angle_alpha   90.00
_cell.angle_beta   90.00
_cell.angle_gamma   90.00
#
_symmetry.space_group_name_H-M   'P 1'
#
loop_
_entity.id
_entity.type
_entity.pdbx_description
1 polymer ?
#
loop_
_entity_poly.entity_id
_entity_poly.type
_entity_poly.pdbx_seq_one_letter_code
_entity_poly.pdbx_strand_id
1 'polypeptide(L)' 'MAMLNGKVKWFNNAKGYGFILEDGKPDEDLFAHYSAIQMDGYKTLKAGQP' A
#
# COMPACT_ATOMS: atom_id res chain seq x y z
N MET A 1 -13.36 -12.63 5.43
CA MET A 1 -12.62 -11.84 4.43
C MET A 1 -11.16 -12.19 4.63
N ALA A 2 -10.44 -12.64 3.59
CA ALA A 2 -9.01 -12.89 3.72
C ALA A 2 -8.29 -11.54 3.88
N MET A 3 -7.50 -11.37 4.93
CA MET A 3 -6.58 -10.23 5.04
C MET A 3 -5.34 -10.57 4.22
N LEU A 4 -5.09 -9.77 3.19
CA LEU A 4 -3.86 -9.83 2.41
C LEU A 4 -2.84 -8.94 3.10
N ASN A 5 -1.69 -9.50 3.44
CA ASN A 5 -0.56 -8.77 4.00
C ASN A 5 0.48 -8.55 2.90
N GLY A 6 1.22 -7.46 3.00
CA GLY A 6 2.22 -7.13 2.00
C GLY A 6 3.02 -5.90 2.40
N LYS A 7 4.05 -5.59 1.62
CA LYS A 7 4.90 -4.42 1.85
C LYS A 7 4.72 -3.39 0.76
N VAL A 8 4.60 -2.13 1.14
CA VAL A 8 4.51 -1.02 0.19
C VAL A 8 5.73 -1.02 -0.71
N LYS A 9 5.53 -1.26 -2.01
CA LYS A 9 6.58 -1.20 -3.03
C LYS A 9 7.03 0.24 -3.20
N TRP A 10 6.05 1.10 -3.44
CA TRP A 10 6.21 2.53 -3.55
C TRP A 10 4.85 3.21 -3.39
N PHE A 11 4.86 4.45 -2.93
CA PHE A 11 3.65 5.26 -2.83
C PHE A 11 3.97 6.70 -3.15
N ASN A 12 3.12 7.33 -3.96
CA ASN A 12 3.25 8.72 -4.33
C ASN A 12 2.30 9.56 -3.47
N ASN A 13 2.85 10.23 -2.46
CA ASN A 13 2.07 11.06 -1.54
C ASN A 13 1.39 12.27 -2.22
N ALA A 14 2.02 12.82 -3.26
CA ALA A 14 1.46 13.96 -3.99
C ALA A 14 0.26 13.55 -4.85
N LYS A 15 0.28 12.33 -5.42
CA LYS A 15 -0.82 11.79 -6.22
C LYS A 15 -1.83 10.96 -5.42
N GLY A 16 -1.47 10.51 -4.22
CA GLY A 16 -2.33 9.72 -3.34
C GLY A 16 -2.52 8.25 -3.76
N TYR A 17 -1.56 7.65 -4.49
CA TYR A 17 -1.65 6.23 -4.86
C TYR A 17 -0.29 5.57 -4.92
N GLY A 18 -0.29 4.24 -4.89
CA GLY A 18 0.91 3.41 -4.96
C GLY A 18 0.59 1.93 -5.15
N PHE A 19 1.59 1.11 -4.90
CA PHE A 19 1.49 -0.34 -4.98
C PHE A 19 2.12 -1.02 -3.76
N ILE A 20 1.55 -2.15 -3.38
CA ILE A 20 1.97 -3.01 -2.29
C ILE A 20 2.31 -4.38 -2.89
N LEU A 21 3.46 -4.93 -2.55
CA LEU A 21 3.84 -6.30 -2.88
C LEU A 21 3.16 -7.25 -1.89
N GLU A 22 2.38 -8.20 -2.38
CA GLU A 22 1.75 -9.22 -1.54
C GLU A 22 2.82 -10.16 -0.95
N ASP A 23 2.73 -10.44 0.35
CA ASP A 23 3.61 -11.40 1.01
C ASP A 23 3.39 -12.81 0.44
N GLY A 24 4.45 -13.43 -0.05
CA GLY A 24 4.41 -14.76 -0.65
C GLY A 24 4.08 -14.78 -2.15
N LYS A 25 3.77 -13.63 -2.76
CA LYS A 25 3.56 -13.48 -4.21
C LYS A 25 4.28 -12.24 -4.76
N PRO A 26 5.59 -12.34 -5.02
CA PRO A 26 6.39 -11.20 -5.47
C PRO A 26 5.99 -10.67 -6.86
N ASP A 27 5.24 -11.45 -7.64
CA ASP A 27 4.76 -11.07 -8.98
C ASP A 27 3.37 -10.39 -8.97
N GLU A 28 2.69 -10.31 -7.82
CA GLU A 28 1.40 -9.62 -7.69
C GLU A 28 1.57 -8.26 -6.99
N ASP A 29 1.35 -7.19 -7.75
CA ASP A 29 1.31 -5.82 -7.23
C ASP A 29 -0.15 -5.43 -6.88
N LEU A 30 -0.42 -5.21 -5.60
CA LEU A 30 -1.69 -4.72 -5.09
C LEU A 30 -1.75 -3.20 -5.21
N PHE A 31 -2.76 -2.69 -5.92
CA PHE A 31 -2.98 -1.24 -6.03
C PHE A 31 -3.51 -0.65 -4.72
N ALA A 32 -2.86 0.40 -4.23
CA ALA A 32 -3.23 1.11 -3.00
C ALA A 32 -3.59 2.58 -3.30
N HIS A 33 -4.84 2.96 -3.02
CA HIS A 33 -5.30 4.35 -3.13
C HIS A 33 -5.49 4.97 -1.75
N TYR A 34 -5.19 6.27 -1.61
CA TYR A 34 -5.23 6.97 -0.31
C TYR A 34 -6.60 6.86 0.38
N SER A 35 -7.69 6.73 -0.38
CA SER A 35 -9.04 6.58 0.19
C SER A 35 -9.19 5.31 1.03
N ALA A 36 -8.45 4.25 0.69
CA ALA A 36 -8.46 2.98 1.39
C ALA A 36 -7.56 2.96 2.64
N ILE A 37 -6.67 3.96 2.79
CA ILE A 37 -5.80 4.06 3.97
C ILE A 37 -6.66 4.47 5.17
N GLN A 38 -6.70 3.58 6.17
CA GLN A 38 -7.31 3.83 7.46
C GLN A 38 -6.25 4.36 8.43
N MET A 39 -5.99 5.66 8.34
CA MET A 39 -5.17 6.38 9.30
C MET A 39 -5.74 7.78 9.52
N ASP A 40 -5.54 8.31 10.72
CA ASP A 40 -5.88 9.68 11.04
C ASP A 40 -4.82 10.65 10.47
N GLY A 41 -5.28 11.82 10.02
CA GLY A 41 -4.39 12.85 9.45
C GLY A 41 -4.00 12.59 8.00
N TYR A 42 -2.72 12.82 7.66
CA TYR A 42 -2.24 12.80 6.27
C TYR A 42 -1.98 11.37 5.77
N LYS A 43 -2.89 10.88 4.92
CA LYS A 43 -2.92 9.51 4.41
C LYS A 43 -1.76 9.23 3.46
N THR A 44 -0.67 8.68 4.00
CA THR A 44 0.58 8.42 3.27
C THR A 44 1.17 7.07 3.62
N LEU A 45 1.92 6.51 2.68
CA LEU A 45 2.65 5.26 2.87
C LEU A 45 4.11 5.46 2.49
N LYS A 46 5.00 4.72 3.16
CA LYS A 46 6.44 4.69 2.86
C LYS A 46 6.81 3.36 2.23
N ALA A 47 7.75 3.37 1.28
CA ALA A 47 8.29 2.13 0.74
C ALA A 47 8.86 1.25 1.87
N GLY A 48 8.55 -0.04 1.83
CA GLY A 48 8.92 -1.03 2.84
C GLY A 48 8.00 -1.09 4.07
N GLN A 49 6.98 -0.24 4.16
CA GLN A 49 5.99 -0.28 5.23
C GLN A 49 5.11 -1.55 5.08
N PRO A 50 4.87 -2.30 6.18
CA PRO A 50 3.97 -3.46 6.19
C PRO A 50 2.49 -3.05 6.27
#